data_AF-A0A516WZ00-F1
#
_entry.id   AF-A0A516WZ00-F1
#
_cell.length_a   1.000
_cell.length_b   1.000
_cell.length_c   1.000
_cell.angle_alpha   90.00
_cell.angle_beta   90.00
_cell.angle_gamma   90.00
#
_symmetry.space_group_name_H-M   'P 1'
#
loop_
_entity.id
_entity.type
_entity.pdbx_description
1 polymer ?
#
loop_
_entity_poly.entity_id
_entity_poly.type
_entity_poly.pdbx_seq_one_letter_code
_entity_poly.pdbx_strand_id
1 'polypeptide(L)'
;MVGKPEDALLYKGYTVDPQELEQLLLSRRGVLDVVIVGRSVPGVGEMPVAFVVADTAAHLTADTLIEFVAAKVPPYKKVREVVFVDELPPDPRGAVLRSALRERLHDEQSTEN
;
A
#
# COMPACT_ATOMS: atom_id res chain seq x y z
N MET A 1 -8.56 -22.24 -14.87
CA MET A 1 -8.05 -21.02 -15.55
C MET A 1 -7.64 -20.08 -14.43
N VAL A 2 -6.35 -19.85 -14.24
CA VAL A 2 -5.83 -19.05 -13.12
C VAL A 2 -6.25 -17.60 -13.36
N GLY A 3 -7.12 -17.07 -12.51
CA GLY A 3 -7.52 -15.67 -12.56
C GLY A 3 -6.25 -14.84 -12.43
N LYS A 4 -6.06 -13.85 -13.31
CA LYS A 4 -5.11 -12.77 -13.04
C LYS A 4 -5.44 -12.27 -11.63
N PRO A 5 -4.48 -12.09 -10.71
CA PRO A 5 -4.77 -11.28 -9.55
C PRO A 5 -5.19 -9.92 -10.10
N GLU A 6 -6.48 -9.60 -10.00
CA GLU A 6 -7.09 -8.41 -10.65
C GLU A 6 -6.56 -7.09 -10.07
N ASP A 7 -5.52 -7.17 -9.23
CA ASP A 7 -5.02 -6.08 -8.41
C ASP A 7 -3.49 -6.06 -8.23
N ALA A 8 -2.75 -6.66 -9.16
CA ALA A 8 -1.31 -6.53 -9.20
C ALA A 8 -0.90 -5.15 -9.75
N LEU A 9 0.05 -4.50 -9.07
CA LEU A 9 0.55 -3.18 -9.44
C LEU A 9 1.66 -3.28 -10.48
N LEU A 10 1.63 -2.45 -11.51
CA LEU A 10 2.68 -2.41 -12.54
C LEU A 10 3.66 -1.26 -12.30
N TYR A 11 4.79 -1.56 -11.67
CA TYR A 11 5.85 -0.60 -11.39
C TYR A 11 7.02 -0.75 -12.37
N LYS A 12 7.25 0.22 -13.27
CA LYS A 12 8.36 0.19 -14.25
C LYS A 12 8.51 -1.15 -15.02
N GLY A 13 7.39 -1.81 -15.33
CA GLY A 13 7.39 -3.11 -16.02
C GLY A 13 7.53 -4.33 -15.11
N TYR A 14 7.59 -4.14 -13.79
CA TYR A 14 7.56 -5.20 -12.79
C TYR A 14 6.17 -5.32 -12.16
N THR A 15 5.66 -6.55 -12.11
CA THR A 15 4.43 -6.88 -11.39
C THR A 15 4.74 -6.99 -9.90
N VAL A 16 4.10 -6.14 -9.11
CA VAL A 16 4.18 -6.15 -7.65
C VAL A 16 2.84 -6.66 -7.13
N ASP A 17 2.89 -7.67 -6.27
CA ASP A 17 1.72 -8.20 -5.60
C ASP A 17 1.54 -7.47 -4.26
N PRO A 18 0.52 -6.61 -4.12
CA PRO A 18 0.27 -5.88 -2.88
C PRO A 18 -0.17 -6.80 -1.74
N GLN A 19 -0.88 -7.89 -2.02
CA GLN A 19 -1.35 -8.81 -0.98
C GLN A 19 -0.19 -9.48 -0.26
N GLU A 20 0.85 -9.88 -1.01
CA GLU A 20 2.09 -10.42 -0.45
C GLU A 20 2.77 -9.43 0.53
N LEU A 21 2.81 -8.15 0.17
CA LEU A 21 3.43 -7.10 0.98
C LEU A 21 2.57 -6.74 2.21
N GLU A 22 1.23 -6.71 2.06
CA GLU A 22 0.27 -6.49 3.15
C GLU A 22 0.44 -7.58 4.22
N GLN A 23 0.45 -8.85 3.82
CA GLN A 23 0.64 -9.98 4.73
C GLN A 23 1.99 -9.90 5.46
N LEU A 24 3.04 -9.45 4.76
CA LEU A 24 4.36 -9.29 5.36
C LEU A 24 4.36 -8.22 6.46
N LEU A 25 3.69 -7.11 6.23
CA LEU A 25 3.56 -6.02 7.19
C LEU A 25 2.64 -6.40 8.36
N LEU A 26 1.53 -7.11 8.11
CA LEU A 26 0.65 -7.66 9.16
C LEU A 26 1.35 -8.66 10.07
N SER A 27 2.35 -9.38 9.56
CA SER A 27 3.15 -10.29 10.38
C SER A 27 3.96 -9.57 11.47
N ARG A 28 4.14 -8.24 11.35
CA ARG A 28 4.87 -7.44 12.33
C ARG A 28 3.96 -7.03 13.49
N ARG A 29 4.40 -7.31 14.71
CA ARG A 29 3.72 -6.86 15.93
C ARG A 29 3.67 -5.32 15.99
N GLY A 30 2.47 -4.78 16.15
CA GLY A 30 2.21 -3.34 16.21
C GLY A 30 1.58 -2.77 14.93
N VAL A 31 1.51 -3.54 13.84
CA VAL A 31 0.67 -3.21 12.69
C VAL A 31 -0.72 -3.80 12.97
N LEU A 32 -1.74 -2.95 13.02
CA LEU A 32 -3.13 -3.36 13.17
C LEU A 32 -3.73 -3.72 11.82
N ASP A 33 -3.49 -2.88 10.83
CA ASP A 33 -4.01 -3.07 9.48
C ASP A 33 -3.07 -2.42 8.45
N VAL A 34 -3.12 -2.88 7.20
CA VAL A 34 -2.26 -2.39 6.13
C VAL A 34 -2.89 -2.63 4.78
N VAL A 35 -2.83 -1.61 3.95
CA VAL A 35 -3.36 -1.62 2.59
C VAL A 35 -2.34 -1.05 1.63
N ILE A 36 -2.05 -1.76 0.55
CA ILE A 36 -1.13 -1.29 -0.48
C ILE A 36 -1.89 -0.94 -1.74
N VAL A 37 -1.67 0.28 -2.21
CA VAL A 37 -2.29 0.82 -3.42
C VAL A 37 -1.24 1.34 -4.38
N GLY A 38 -1.54 1.24 -5.67
CA GLY A 38 -0.73 1.86 -6.71
C GLY A 38 -1.15 3.30 -6.93
N ARG A 39 -0.29 4.25 -6.60
CA ARG A 39 -0.45 5.63 -7.06
C ARG A 39 0.05 5.70 -8.51
N SER A 40 -0.80 6.17 -9.42
CA SER A 40 -0.39 6.41 -10.80
C SER A 40 0.56 7.62 -10.84
N VAL A 41 1.81 7.40 -11.23
CA VAL A 41 2.85 8.43 -11.31
C VAL A 41 3.32 8.56 -12.77
N PRO A 42 3.24 9.75 -13.37
CA PRO A 42 3.66 9.96 -14.76
C PRO A 42 5.15 9.64 -14.91
N GLY A 43 5.48 8.77 -15.88
CA GLY A 43 6.85 8.31 -16.16
C GLY A 43 7.35 7.12 -15.34
N VAL A 44 6.61 6.67 -14.32
CA VAL A 44 6.99 5.54 -13.46
C VAL A 44 5.99 4.37 -13.54
N GLY A 45 4.71 4.67 -13.78
CA GLY A 45 3.64 3.69 -13.77
C GLY A 45 2.91 3.72 -12.43
N GLU A 46 2.60 2.55 -11.86
CA GLU A 46 1.95 2.44 -10.55
C GLU A 46 3.00 2.31 -9.45
N MET A 47 3.16 3.37 -8.66
CA MET A 47 4.06 3.39 -7.52
C MET A 47 3.37 2.78 -6.29
N PRO A 48 3.94 1.73 -5.67
CA PRO A 48 3.34 1.09 -4.51
C PRO A 48 3.46 1.99 -3.27
N VAL A 49 2.31 2.42 -2.77
CA VAL A 49 2.12 3.21 -1.55
C VAL A 49 1.46 2.31 -0.51
N ALA A 50 2.07 2.21 0.67
CA ALA A 50 1.50 1.46 1.79
C ALA A 50 0.80 2.40 2.77
N PHE A 51 -0.48 2.15 3.01
CA PHE A 51 -1.25 2.74 4.09
C PHE A 51 -1.20 1.79 5.27
N VAL A 52 -0.69 2.25 6.40
CA VAL A 52 -0.46 1.40 7.58
C VAL A 52 -1.20 2.00 8.76
N VAL A 53 -2.05 1.18 9.38
CA VAL A 53 -2.62 1.45 10.70
C VAL A 53 -1.69 0.81 11.72
N ALA A 54 -0.92 1.64 12.41
CA ALA A 54 -0.07 1.19 13.50
C ALA A 54 -0.74 1.45 14.84
N ASP A 55 -0.51 0.55 15.79
CA ASP A 55 -0.91 0.78 17.16
C ASP A 55 -0.09 1.96 17.73
N THR A 56 -0.78 2.93 18.32
CA THR A 56 -0.14 4.13 18.88
C THR A 56 0.84 3.81 20.00
N ALA A 57 0.73 2.65 20.66
CA ALA A 57 1.69 2.20 21.66
C ALA A 57 2.96 1.60 21.03
N ALA A 58 2.90 1.12 19.77
CA ALA A 58 3.99 0.38 19.13
C ALA A 58 5.15 1.25 18.61
N HIS A 59 5.02 2.59 18.59
CA HIS A 59 6.04 3.54 18.11
C HIS A 59 6.70 3.10 16.78
N LEU A 60 5.89 2.64 15.82
CA LEU A 60 6.38 2.23 14.51
C LEU A 60 6.67 3.47 13.65
N THR A 61 7.79 3.44 12.93
CA THR A 61 8.17 4.49 11.97
C THR A 61 8.14 3.96 10.54
N ALA A 62 7.90 4.86 9.59
CA ALA A 62 7.82 4.53 8.16
C ALA A 62 9.11 3.86 7.69
N ASP A 63 10.25 4.42 8.11
CA ASP A 63 11.58 3.92 7.79
C ASP A 63 11.77 2.47 8.25
N THR A 64 11.37 2.16 9.49
CA THR A 64 11.47 0.79 10.02
C THR A 64 10.60 -0.21 9.25
N LEU A 65 9.45 0.21 8.73
CA LEU A 65 8.58 -0.64 7.90
C LEU A 65 9.18 -0.82 6.51
N ILE A 66 9.72 0.24 5.91
CA ILE A 66 10.40 0.20 4.61
C ILE A 66 11.62 -0.71 4.68
N GLU A 67 12.47 -0.59 5.70
CA GLU A 67 13.63 -1.46 5.91
C GLU A 67 13.22 -2.91 6.11
N PHE A 68 12.17 -3.17 6.89
CA PHE A 68 11.68 -4.52 7.11
C PHE A 68 11.17 -5.18 5.84
N VAL A 69 10.41 -4.42 5.02
CA VAL A 69 9.98 -4.88 3.70
C VAL A 69 11.20 -5.08 2.80
N ALA A 70 12.12 -4.12 2.74
CA ALA A 70 13.32 -4.19 1.90
C ALA A 70 14.27 -5.35 2.27
N ALA A 71 14.26 -5.81 3.52
CA ALA A 71 15.01 -6.99 3.96
C ALA A 71 14.37 -8.31 3.51
N LYS A 72 13.08 -8.30 3.19
CA LYS A 72 12.30 -9.50 2.83
C LYS A 72 11.96 -9.58 1.35
N VAL A 73 11.84 -8.44 0.67
CA VAL A 73 11.47 -8.36 -0.74
C VAL A 73 12.56 -7.65 -1.55
N PRO A 74 12.68 -7.95 -2.85
CA PRO A 74 13.61 -7.27 -3.73
C PRO A 74 13.34 -5.75 -3.84
N PRO A 75 14.36 -4.93 -4.17
CA PRO A 75 14.24 -3.47 -4.20
C PRO A 75 13.25 -2.91 -5.24
N TYR A 76 12.76 -3.74 -6.17
CA TYR A 76 11.70 -3.39 -7.12
C TYR A 76 10.28 -3.67 -6.58
N LYS A 77 10.13 -4.56 -5.58
CA LYS A 77 8.86 -4.85 -4.90
C LYS A 77 8.64 -4.00 -3.64
N LYS A 78 9.68 -3.30 -3.15
CA LYS A 78 9.56 -2.51 -1.93
C LYS A 78 8.57 -1.36 -2.10
N VAL A 79 7.83 -1.08 -1.03
CA VAL A 79 7.01 0.13 -0.91
C VAL A 79 7.90 1.37 -0.96
N ARG A 80 7.46 2.37 -1.69
CA ARG A 80 8.23 3.61 -1.87
C ARG A 80 7.78 4.72 -0.93
N GLU A 81 6.52 4.67 -0.54
CA GLU A 81 5.88 5.61 0.36
C GLU A 81 5.08 4.81 1.37
N VAL A 82 5.18 5.22 2.64
CA VAL A 82 4.39 4.66 3.73
C VAL A 82 3.64 5.82 4.37
N VAL A 83 2.32 5.69 4.41
CA VAL A 83 1.40 6.67 5.00
C VAL A 83 0.78 6.02 6.22
N PHE A 84 0.96 6.62 7.38
CA PHE A 84 0.26 6.18 8.58
C PHE A 84 -1.14 6.78 8.61
N VAL A 85 -2.12 5.93 8.87
CA VAL A 85 -3.53 6.32 9.02
C VAL A 85 -4.05 5.77 10.34
N ASP A 86 -4.89 6.55 11.02
CA ASP A 86 -5.50 6.18 12.31
C ASP A 86 -6.55 5.07 12.13
N GLU A 87 -7.31 5.14 11.04
CA GLU A 87 -8.21 4.08 10.62
C GLU A 87 -8.19 3.94 9.10
N LEU A 88 -8.35 2.70 8.63
CA LEU A 88 -8.72 2.44 7.24
C LEU A 88 -10.24 2.36 7.17
N PRO A 89 -10.89 3.00 6.18
CA PRO A 89 -12.34 2.92 6.05
C PRO A 89 -12.75 1.45 5.89
N PRO A 90 -13.62 0.90 6.75
CA PRO A 90 -14.04 -0.50 6.64
C PRO A 90 -14.83 -0.67 5.35
N ASP A 91 -14.34 -1.52 4.45
CA ASP A 91 -15.10 -1.96 3.27
C ASP A 91 -16.07 -3.07 3.71
N PRO A 92 -17.39 -2.84 3.70
CA PRO A 92 -18.35 -3.86 4.14
C PRO A 92 -18.46 -5.05 3.17
N ARG A 93 -17.78 -5.05 2.00
CA ARG A 93 -18.02 -6.02 0.91
C ARG A 93 -16.78 -6.41 0.07
N GLY A 94 -15.56 -6.19 0.56
CA GLY A 94 -14.32 -6.81 0.06
C GLY A 94 -13.98 -6.61 -1.42
N ALA A 95 -14.51 -5.60 -2.11
CA ALA A 95 -14.31 -5.45 -3.56
C ALA A 95 -14.09 -4.02 -4.07
N VAL A 96 -14.23 -2.97 -3.24
CA VAL A 96 -14.21 -1.57 -3.72
C VAL A 96 -13.16 -0.71 -3.00
N LEU A 97 -12.28 -1.28 -2.18
CA LEU A 97 -11.29 -0.50 -1.42
C LEU A 97 -10.31 0.27 -2.31
N ARG A 98 -9.82 -0.34 -3.40
CA ARG A 98 -8.76 0.26 -4.23
C ARG A 98 -9.25 1.30 -5.22
N SER A 99 -10.47 1.16 -5.74
CA SER A 99 -11.10 2.21 -6.55
C SER A 99 -11.45 3.43 -5.70
N ALA A 100 -11.97 3.25 -4.48
CA ALA A 100 -12.28 4.35 -3.57
C ALA A 100 -11.02 5.10 -3.07
N LEU A 101 -9.92 4.38 -2.82
CA LEU A 101 -8.62 4.99 -2.48
C LEU A 101 -7.99 5.71 -3.69
N ARG A 102 -8.11 5.15 -4.90
CA ARG A 102 -7.71 5.86 -6.14
C ARG A 102 -8.52 7.14 -6.36
N GLU A 103 -9.81 7.12 -5.99
CA GLU A 103 -10.68 8.30 -6.07
C GLU A 103 -10.33 9.36 -5.01
N ARG A 104 -10.05 8.98 -3.76
CA ARG A 104 -9.55 9.93 -2.73
C ARG A 104 -8.20 10.56 -3.12
N LEU A 105 -7.30 9.78 -3.72
CA LEU A 105 -6.04 10.31 -4.26
C LEU A 105 -6.25 11.26 -5.45
N HIS A 106 -7.36 11.13 -6.18
CA HIS A 106 -7.73 12.04 -7.26
C HIS A 106 -8.42 13.31 -6.73
N ASP A 107 -9.21 13.18 -5.67
CA ASP A 107 -9.94 14.28 -5.02
C ASP A 107 -9.00 15.22 -4.25
N GLU A 108 -7.97 14.68 -3.57
CA GLU A 108 -6.92 15.47 -2.92
C GLU A 108 -6.09 16.33 -3.91
N GLN A 109 -6.12 16.04 -5.21
CA GLN A 109 -5.49 16.89 -6.23
C GLN A 109 -6.30 18.15 -6.58
N SER A 110 -7.56 18.26 -6.12
CA SER A 110 -8.40 19.43 -6.38
C SER A 110 -8.39 20.46 -5.24
N THR A 111 -7.78 20.14 -4.09
CA THR A 111 -7.68 21.06 -2.94
C THR A 111 -6.28 21.67 -2.82
N GLU A 112 -5.69 22.09 -3.93
CA GLU A 112 -4.62 23.10 -3.91
C GLU A 112 -4.67 23.93 -5.20
N ASN A 113 -5.61 24.89 -5.23
CA ASN A 113 -5.53 26.07 -6.10
C ASN A 113 -6.02 27.32 -5.37
#